data_AF-L9XQY4-F1
#
_entry.id   AF-L9XQY4-F1
#
_cell.length_a   1.000
_cell.length_b   1.000
_cell.length_c   1.000
_cell.angle_alpha   90.00
_cell.angle_beta   90.00
_cell.angle_gamma   90.00
#
_symmetry.space_group_name_H-M   'P 1'
#
loop_
_entity.id
_entity.type
_entity.pdbx_description
1 polymer ?
#
loop_
_entity_poly.entity_id
_entity_poly.type
_entity_poly.pdbx_seq_one_letter_code
_entity_poly.pdbx_strand_id
1 'polypeptide(L)'
;MSVIRQPEVLGRTTRRRVVGVTAALSAAAIETLAVGLWFGLVVGSRTSATALAGLGILFCGALLRTGVVGATISDLGDLLEPHRLGAAVVLTGGWVVWLLTAEQVGGGAGVAVATGLLAAILAGQFVLERYAFRPASNDGSIVAPILSGVVMAAGASALLATAWFTDWALSSAPIALGFTTVVVRIEALHVGAIIFAVFAFLAHQRRFQRLLDP
;
A
#
# COMPACT_ATOMS: atom_id res chain seq x y z
N MET A 1 -50.46 8.47 -14.35
CA MET A 1 -49.27 7.67 -14.70
C MET A 1 -48.03 8.49 -14.35
N SER A 2 -47.36 8.18 -13.23
CA SER A 2 -46.14 8.87 -12.79
C SER A 2 -44.93 8.11 -13.33
N VAL A 3 -44.23 8.70 -14.29
CA VAL A 3 -42.99 8.17 -14.85
C VAL A 3 -41.85 8.73 -14.02
N ILE A 4 -41.34 7.91 -13.10
CA ILE A 4 -40.13 8.20 -12.32
C ILE A 4 -38.94 8.21 -13.28
N ARG A 5 -38.56 9.40 -13.77
CA ARG A 5 -37.26 9.62 -14.40
C ARG A 5 -36.21 9.69 -13.28
N GLN A 6 -35.48 8.60 -13.06
CA GLN A 6 -34.25 8.55 -12.23
C GLN A 6 -32.95 8.44 -13.07
N PRO A 7 -32.67 9.32 -14.06
CA PRO A 7 -31.39 9.28 -14.75
C PRO A 7 -30.22 9.80 -13.88
N GLU A 8 -30.49 10.63 -12.86
CA GLU A 8 -29.42 11.21 -12.01
C GLU A 8 -28.81 10.24 -11.00
N VAL A 9 -29.54 9.21 -10.56
CA VAL A 9 -29.06 8.28 -9.52
C VAL A 9 -27.98 7.34 -10.09
N LEU A 10 -28.14 6.90 -11.35
CA LEU A 10 -27.17 6.06 -12.07
C LEU A 10 -25.86 6.80 -12.39
N GLY A 11 -25.93 8.11 -12.69
CA GLY A 11 -24.74 8.92 -12.96
C GLY A 11 -23.90 9.15 -11.71
N ARG A 12 -24.54 9.32 -10.55
CA ARG A 12 -23.87 9.62 -9.27
C ARG A 12 -23.14 8.39 -8.70
N THR A 13 -23.72 7.21 -8.80
CA THR A 13 -23.09 5.94 -8.39
C THR A 13 -21.92 5.58 -9.30
N THR A 14 -22.08 5.75 -10.62
CA THR A 14 -20.99 5.50 -11.59
C THR A 14 -19.81 6.45 -11.36
N ARG A 15 -20.07 7.75 -11.16
CA ARG A 15 -19.01 8.75 -10.87
C ARG A 15 -18.28 8.44 -9.56
N ARG A 16 -18.99 8.08 -8.49
CA ARG A 16 -18.37 7.68 -7.21
C ARG A 16 -17.51 6.43 -7.36
N ARG A 17 -17.97 5.43 -8.12
CA ARG A 17 -17.22 4.21 -8.38
C ARG A 17 -15.92 4.50 -9.12
N VAL A 18 -15.96 5.35 -10.15
CA VAL A 18 -14.77 5.75 -10.90
C VAL A 18 -13.78 6.47 -10.01
N VAL A 19 -14.21 7.46 -9.21
CA VAL A 19 -13.34 8.19 -8.27
C VAL A 19 -12.74 7.25 -7.22
N GLY A 20 -13.52 6.29 -6.71
CA GLY A 20 -13.02 5.30 -5.75
C GLY A 20 -11.98 4.37 -6.35
N VAL A 21 -12.16 3.94 -7.59
CA VAL A 21 -11.21 3.07 -8.30
C VAL A 21 -9.92 3.82 -8.63
N THR A 22 -10.01 5.07 -9.11
CA THR A 22 -8.81 5.87 -9.42
C THR A 22 -8.03 6.21 -8.15
N ALA A 23 -8.71 6.53 -7.05
CA ALA A 23 -8.09 6.73 -5.74
C ALA A 23 -7.45 5.46 -5.18
N ALA A 24 -8.10 4.31 -5.35
CA ALA A 24 -7.54 3.02 -4.96
C ALA A 24 -6.28 2.69 -5.77
N LEU A 25 -6.32 2.94 -7.08
CA LEU A 25 -5.20 2.71 -7.98
C LEU A 25 -4.02 3.63 -7.67
N SER A 26 -4.27 4.93 -7.45
CA SER A 26 -3.20 5.88 -7.11
C SER A 26 -2.59 5.59 -5.75
N ALA A 27 -3.41 5.30 -4.72
CA ALA A 27 -2.91 4.92 -3.40
C ALA A 27 -2.08 3.63 -3.46
N ALA A 28 -2.54 2.63 -4.19
CA ALA A 28 -1.80 1.39 -4.38
C ALA A 28 -0.50 1.59 -5.16
N ALA A 29 -0.50 2.42 -6.20
CA ALA A 29 0.70 2.74 -6.97
C ALA A 29 1.74 3.45 -6.10
N ILE A 30 1.32 4.45 -5.32
CA ILE A 30 2.19 5.19 -4.39
C ILE A 30 2.79 4.24 -3.35
N GLU A 31 1.97 3.40 -2.73
CA GLU A 31 2.43 2.43 -1.74
C GLU A 31 3.40 1.40 -2.35
N THR A 32 3.07 0.88 -3.53
CA THR A 32 3.91 -0.09 -4.26
C THR A 32 5.28 0.51 -4.58
N LEU A 33 5.30 1.74 -5.09
CA LEU A 33 6.55 2.44 -5.39
C LEU A 33 7.33 2.74 -4.12
N ALA A 34 6.68 3.23 -3.07
CA ALA A 34 7.35 3.57 -1.82
C ALA A 34 7.97 2.33 -1.15
N VAL A 35 7.18 1.27 -0.97
CA VAL A 35 7.63 0.02 -0.35
C VAL A 35 8.62 -0.70 -1.25
N GLY A 36 8.37 -0.77 -2.56
CA GLY A 36 9.26 -1.42 -3.51
C GLY A 36 10.63 -0.76 -3.60
N LEU A 37 10.69 0.58 -3.71
CA LEU A 37 11.95 1.33 -3.73
C LEU A 37 12.69 1.24 -2.40
N TRP A 38 11.99 1.42 -1.27
CA TRP A 38 12.59 1.25 0.05
C TRP A 38 13.16 -0.15 0.25
N PHE A 39 12.37 -1.18 -0.05
CA PHE A 39 12.75 -2.57 0.11
C PHE A 39 13.95 -2.92 -0.78
N GLY A 40 13.93 -2.48 -2.05
CA GLY A 40 15.05 -2.64 -2.98
C GLY A 40 16.33 -1.96 -2.49
N LEU A 41 16.22 -0.75 -1.92
CA LEU A 41 17.39 -0.04 -1.36
C LEU A 41 17.97 -0.76 -0.13
N VAL A 42 17.10 -1.22 0.78
CA VAL A 42 17.54 -1.87 2.03
C VAL A 42 18.14 -3.25 1.75
N VAL A 43 17.55 -4.03 0.85
CA VAL A 43 18.07 -5.35 0.46
C VAL A 43 19.33 -5.23 -0.39
N GLY A 44 19.38 -4.26 -1.32
CA GLY A 44 20.47 -4.11 -2.27
C GLY A 44 21.72 -3.43 -1.71
N SER A 45 21.60 -2.56 -0.70
CA SER A 45 22.74 -1.83 -0.16
C SER A 45 22.58 -1.50 1.34
N ARG A 46 23.44 -2.09 2.17
CA ARG A 46 23.44 -1.93 3.63
C ARG A 46 24.30 -0.76 4.10
N THR A 47 24.05 0.43 3.57
CA THR A 47 24.70 1.65 4.06
C THR A 47 23.73 2.49 4.89
N SER A 48 24.24 3.29 5.81
CA SER A 48 23.44 4.25 6.57
C SER A 48 22.78 5.30 5.68
N ALA A 49 23.45 5.69 4.58
CA ALA A 49 22.89 6.62 3.60
C ALA A 49 21.67 6.03 2.85
N THR A 50 21.74 4.77 2.40
CA THR A 50 20.62 4.10 1.72
C THR A 50 19.47 3.80 2.67
N ALA A 51 19.75 3.51 3.95
CA ALA A 51 18.72 3.37 4.98
C ALA A 51 17.97 4.69 5.22
N LEU A 52 18.67 5.82 5.34
CA LEU A 52 18.06 7.15 5.48
C LEU A 52 17.25 7.55 4.25
N ALA A 53 17.80 7.32 3.05
CA ALA A 53 17.08 7.58 1.79
C ALA A 53 15.80 6.72 1.71
N GLY A 54 15.89 5.45 2.06
CA GLY A 54 14.76 4.53 2.11
C GLY A 54 13.68 4.97 3.10
N LEU A 55 14.06 5.43 4.29
CA LEU A 55 13.10 5.98 5.27
C LEU A 55 12.40 7.22 4.74
N GLY A 56 13.12 8.12 4.07
CA GLY A 56 12.55 9.29 3.42
C GLY A 56 11.53 8.92 2.34
N ILE A 57 11.81 7.88 1.54
CA ILE A 57 10.90 7.36 0.51
C ILE A 57 9.63 6.78 1.13
N LEU A 58 9.74 5.94 2.16
CA LEU A 58 8.57 5.39 2.85
C LEU A 58 7.71 6.50 3.46
N PHE A 59 8.34 7.45 4.15
CA PHE A 59 7.63 8.53 4.81
C PHE A 59 6.92 9.43 3.79
N CYS A 60 7.59 9.80 2.70
CA CYS A 60 6.99 10.58 1.61
C CYS A 60 5.82 9.82 0.95
N GLY A 61 5.99 8.51 0.70
CA GLY A 61 4.93 7.65 0.18
C GLY A 61 3.72 7.59 1.11
N ALA A 62 3.95 7.42 2.41
CA ALA A 62 2.90 7.43 3.43
C ALA A 62 2.15 8.77 3.45
N LEU A 63 2.85 9.90 3.38
CA LEU A 63 2.22 11.23 3.28
C LEU A 63 1.39 11.38 2.01
N LEU A 64 1.94 11.03 0.84
CA LEU A 64 1.22 11.10 -0.43
C LEU A 64 -0.05 10.23 -0.41
N ARG A 65 0.04 9.03 0.15
CA ARG A 65 -1.11 8.14 0.34
C ARG A 65 -2.17 8.77 1.24
N THR A 66 -1.78 9.32 2.39
CA THR A 66 -2.74 10.03 3.28
C THR A 66 -3.34 11.24 2.59
N GLY A 67 -2.59 11.93 1.71
CA GLY A 67 -3.08 13.01 0.86
C GLY A 67 -4.13 12.55 -0.17
N VAL A 68 -3.92 11.42 -0.85
CA VAL A 68 -4.92 10.84 -1.77
C VAL A 68 -6.21 10.47 -1.04
N VAL A 69 -6.10 9.84 0.13
CA VAL A 69 -7.26 9.50 0.97
C VAL A 69 -7.95 10.78 1.47
N GLY A 70 -7.18 11.78 1.90
CA GLY A 70 -7.70 13.07 2.33
C GLY A 70 -8.45 13.79 1.20
N ALA A 71 -7.85 13.89 0.01
CA ALA A 71 -8.43 14.54 -1.17
C ALA A 71 -9.75 13.92 -1.65
N THR A 72 -9.99 12.66 -1.31
CA THR A 72 -11.17 11.92 -1.74
C THR A 72 -12.31 11.97 -0.74
N ILE A 73 -12.02 12.31 0.53
CA ILE A 73 -12.97 12.28 1.65
C ILE A 73 -13.23 13.68 2.24
N SER A 74 -12.27 14.61 2.17
CA SER A 74 -12.33 15.93 2.82
C SER A 74 -11.70 17.04 1.97
N ASP A 75 -11.95 18.31 2.33
CA ASP A 75 -11.32 19.45 1.67
C ASP A 75 -9.79 19.41 1.84
N LEU A 76 -9.08 19.75 0.75
CA LEU A 76 -7.63 19.60 0.59
C LEU A 76 -6.78 20.50 1.52
N GLY A 77 -7.42 21.36 2.30
CA GLY A 77 -6.78 22.42 3.10
C GLY A 77 -5.95 21.93 4.29
N ASP A 78 -6.14 20.68 4.74
CA ASP A 78 -5.63 20.18 6.02
C ASP A 78 -4.62 19.02 5.86
N LEU A 79 -3.65 19.18 4.96
CA LEU A 79 -2.59 18.19 4.73
C LEU A 79 -1.62 18.03 5.92
N LEU A 80 -1.56 19.02 6.82
CA LEU A 80 -0.61 19.09 7.94
C LEU A 80 -1.24 18.80 9.31
N GLU A 81 -2.47 18.25 9.37
CA GLU A 81 -3.06 17.91 10.65
C GLU A 81 -2.21 16.86 11.41
N PRO A 82 -2.00 17.04 12.72
CA PRO A 82 -1.10 16.21 13.51
C PRO A 82 -1.47 14.72 13.49
N HIS A 83 -2.76 14.40 13.33
CA HIS A 83 -3.24 13.02 13.21
C HIS A 83 -2.74 12.32 11.92
N ARG A 84 -2.62 13.03 10.79
CA ARG A 84 -2.11 12.49 9.50
C ARG A 84 -0.63 12.21 9.58
N LEU A 85 0.13 13.14 10.17
CA LEU A 85 1.55 12.93 10.46
C LEU A 85 1.74 11.72 11.37
N GLY A 86 0.92 11.59 12.42
CA GLY A 86 0.90 10.41 13.28
C GLY A 86 0.65 9.12 12.51
N ALA A 87 -0.36 9.08 11.65
CA ALA A 87 -0.67 7.90 10.82
C ALA A 87 0.47 7.54 9.86
N ALA A 88 1.10 8.55 9.23
CA ALA A 88 2.25 8.34 8.35
C ALA A 88 3.46 7.79 9.12
N VAL A 89 3.74 8.30 10.32
CA VAL A 89 4.81 7.80 11.20
C VAL A 89 4.53 6.36 11.63
N VAL A 90 3.31 6.05 12.05
CA VAL A 90 2.91 4.68 12.45
C VAL A 90 3.04 3.72 11.28
N LEU A 91 2.59 4.10 10.08
CA LEU A 91 2.71 3.28 8.88
C LEU A 91 4.18 3.01 8.53
N THR A 92 4.99 4.07 8.52
CA THR A 92 6.44 3.98 8.22
C THR A 92 7.16 3.11 9.25
N GLY A 93 6.88 3.32 10.54
CA GLY A 93 7.42 2.48 11.63
C GLY A 93 6.95 1.04 11.53
N GLY A 94 5.70 0.80 11.13
CA GLY A 94 5.15 -0.53 10.91
C GLY A 94 5.89 -1.32 9.85
N TRP A 95 6.23 -0.67 8.73
CA TRP A 95 7.06 -1.27 7.67
C TRP A 95 8.46 -1.63 8.17
N VAL A 96 9.11 -0.74 8.92
CA VAL A 96 10.44 -0.99 9.49
C VAL A 96 10.40 -2.13 10.50
N VAL A 97 9.46 -2.11 11.43
CA VAL A 97 9.29 -3.14 12.46
C VAL A 97 8.98 -4.49 11.81
N TRP A 98 8.17 -4.52 10.76
CA TRP A 98 7.90 -5.73 9.99
C TRP A 98 9.18 -6.36 9.44
N LEU A 99 10.01 -5.58 8.74
CA LEU A 99 11.24 -6.09 8.16
C LEU A 99 12.24 -6.53 9.23
N LEU A 100 12.42 -5.73 10.28
CA LEU A 100 13.30 -6.08 11.41
C LEU A 100 12.84 -7.35 12.11
N THR A 101 11.54 -7.53 12.33
CA THR A 101 10.99 -8.74 12.95
C THR A 101 11.26 -9.96 12.08
N ALA A 102 11.08 -9.82 10.78
CA ALA A 102 11.39 -10.89 9.85
C ALA A 102 12.87 -11.26 9.92
N GLU A 103 13.77 -10.26 9.92
CA GLU A 103 15.23 -10.48 9.91
C GLU A 103 15.71 -11.14 11.20
N GLN A 104 15.16 -10.72 12.36
CA GLN A 104 15.58 -11.23 13.66
C GLN A 104 15.18 -12.68 13.89
N VAL A 105 14.02 -13.09 13.37
CA VAL A 105 13.56 -14.49 13.50
C VAL A 105 14.17 -15.35 12.39
N GLY A 106 14.25 -14.81 11.17
CA GLY A 106 14.79 -15.50 10.00
C GLY A 106 13.91 -16.65 9.47
N GLY A 107 14.25 -17.12 8.27
CA GLY A 107 13.60 -18.26 7.62
C GLY A 107 12.08 -18.10 7.43
N GLY A 108 11.38 -19.22 7.23
CA GLY A 108 9.93 -19.21 7.00
C GLY A 108 9.13 -18.75 8.23
N ALA A 109 9.61 -19.06 9.44
CA ALA A 109 9.00 -18.61 10.69
C ALA A 109 9.02 -17.09 10.82
N GLY A 110 10.13 -16.43 10.44
CA GLY A 110 10.23 -14.98 10.45
C GLY A 110 9.24 -14.32 9.50
N VAL A 111 9.05 -14.87 8.29
CA VAL A 111 8.02 -14.39 7.36
C VAL A 111 6.62 -14.52 7.98
N ALA A 112 6.29 -15.65 8.60
CA ALA A 112 4.98 -15.86 9.21
C ALA A 112 4.71 -14.88 10.38
N VAL A 113 5.67 -14.75 11.30
CA VAL A 113 5.56 -13.86 12.47
C VAL A 113 5.47 -12.40 12.04
N ALA A 114 6.35 -11.97 11.13
CA ALA A 114 6.34 -10.61 10.62
C ALA A 114 5.03 -10.30 9.89
N THR A 115 4.51 -11.24 9.09
CA THR A 115 3.23 -11.05 8.38
C THR A 115 2.06 -10.88 9.34
N GLY A 116 2.01 -11.69 10.41
CA GLY A 116 1.00 -11.53 11.47
C GLY A 116 1.09 -10.16 12.15
N LEU A 117 2.31 -9.72 12.47
CA LEU A 117 2.57 -8.41 13.08
C LEU A 117 2.15 -7.26 12.16
N LEU A 118 2.55 -7.30 10.89
CA LEU A 118 2.18 -6.28 9.90
C LEU A 118 0.67 -6.24 9.67
N ALA A 119 0.02 -7.40 9.60
CA ALA A 119 -1.44 -7.48 9.49
C ALA A 119 -2.14 -6.80 10.68
N ALA A 120 -1.65 -7.02 11.90
CA ALA A 120 -2.17 -6.37 13.10
C ALA A 120 -1.97 -4.84 13.08
N ILE A 121 -0.78 -4.37 12.69
CA ILE A 121 -0.47 -2.95 12.58
C ILE A 121 -1.36 -2.28 11.53
N LEU A 122 -1.46 -2.85 10.33
CA LEU A 122 -2.29 -2.31 9.23
C LEU A 122 -3.78 -2.34 9.57
N ALA A 123 -4.26 -3.42 10.18
CA ALA A 123 -5.64 -3.52 10.64
C ALA A 123 -5.95 -2.43 11.68
N GLY A 124 -5.09 -2.27 12.69
CA GLY A 124 -5.22 -1.23 13.71
C GLY A 124 -5.24 0.17 13.10
N GLN A 125 -4.33 0.46 12.18
CA GLN A 125 -4.28 1.74 11.48
C GLN A 125 -5.57 1.99 10.68
N PHE A 126 -6.06 1.02 9.91
CA PHE A 126 -7.27 1.20 9.10
C PHE A 126 -8.54 1.34 9.94
N VAL A 127 -8.59 0.66 11.09
CA VAL A 127 -9.66 0.85 12.07
C VAL A 127 -9.60 2.27 12.65
N LEU A 128 -8.43 2.74 13.05
CA LEU A 128 -8.25 4.08 13.63
C LEU A 128 -8.57 5.20 12.62
N GLU A 129 -8.10 5.08 11.38
CA GLU A 129 -8.45 6.01 10.31
C GLU A 129 -9.96 6.02 10.05
N ARG A 130 -10.62 4.86 10.09
CA ARG A 130 -12.08 4.79 9.95
C ARG A 130 -12.80 5.54 11.09
N TYR A 131 -12.31 5.44 12.33
CA TYR A 131 -12.89 6.16 13.46
C TYR A 131 -12.65 7.68 13.37
N ALA A 132 -11.49 8.11 12.88
CA ALA A 132 -11.18 9.53 12.72
C ALA A 132 -12.00 10.21 11.61
N PHE A 133 -12.28 9.51 10.50
CA PHE A 133 -12.87 10.11 9.30
C PHE A 133 -14.38 9.82 9.09
N ARG A 134 -15.05 9.03 9.95
CA ARG A 134 -16.46 8.64 9.72
C ARG A 134 -17.39 9.14 10.85
N PRO A 135 -18.50 9.83 10.53
CA PRO A 135 -19.54 10.18 11.51
C PRO A 135 -20.19 8.92 12.10
N ALA A 136 -20.50 8.95 13.40
CA ALA A 136 -20.90 7.83 14.27
C ALA A 136 -22.22 7.10 13.92
N SER A 137 -22.81 7.29 12.73
CA SER A 137 -24.17 6.83 12.43
C SER A 137 -24.30 5.59 11.55
N ASN A 138 -23.21 4.97 11.10
CA ASN A 138 -23.29 3.79 10.21
C ASN A 138 -22.58 2.58 10.84
N ASP A 139 -23.39 1.59 11.21
CA ASP A 139 -23.09 0.34 11.92
C ASP A 139 -22.31 -0.65 11.03
N GLY A 140 -21.22 -0.17 10.43
CA GLY A 140 -20.41 -0.97 9.51
C GLY A 140 -19.47 -1.89 10.29
N SER A 141 -19.52 -3.18 9.99
CA SER A 141 -18.64 -4.20 10.56
C SER A 141 -17.14 -3.82 10.55
N ILE A 142 -16.43 -4.04 11.67
CA ILE A 142 -14.97 -3.88 11.84
C ILE A 142 -14.19 -4.86 10.95
N VAL A 143 -14.85 -5.88 10.39
CA VAL A 143 -14.23 -6.92 9.57
C VAL A 143 -13.61 -6.35 8.28
N ALA A 144 -14.19 -5.29 7.69
CA ALA A 144 -13.69 -4.73 6.44
C ALA A 144 -12.27 -4.13 6.53
N PRO A 145 -11.96 -3.20 7.47
CA PRO A 145 -10.60 -2.68 7.62
C PRO A 145 -9.59 -3.76 8.02
N ILE A 146 -9.98 -4.73 8.85
CA ILE A 146 -9.12 -5.88 9.19
C ILE A 146 -8.76 -6.66 7.93
N LEU A 147 -9.76 -7.00 7.11
CA LEU A 147 -9.54 -7.78 5.89
C LEU A 147 -8.64 -7.04 4.90
N SER A 148 -8.78 -5.72 4.75
CA SER A 148 -7.87 -4.92 3.93
C SER A 148 -6.43 -4.97 4.46
N GLY A 149 -6.24 -4.88 5.78
CA GLY A 149 -4.91 -5.00 6.41
C GLY A 149 -4.27 -6.37 6.16
N VAL A 150 -5.04 -7.44 6.32
CA VAL A 150 -4.58 -8.82 6.07
C VAL A 150 -4.20 -9.04 4.61
N VAL A 151 -5.02 -8.55 3.66
CA VAL A 151 -4.73 -8.65 2.22
C VAL A 151 -3.41 -7.93 1.87
N MET A 152 -3.20 -6.75 2.43
CA MET A 152 -1.97 -5.98 2.20
C MET A 152 -0.74 -6.66 2.82
N ALA A 153 -0.87 -7.21 4.03
CA ALA A 153 0.18 -7.98 4.68
C ALA A 153 0.51 -9.28 3.92
N ALA A 154 -0.48 -9.94 3.31
CA ALA A 154 -0.24 -11.10 2.45
C ALA A 154 0.59 -10.73 1.21
N GLY A 155 0.31 -9.58 0.60
CA GLY A 155 1.13 -9.04 -0.49
C GLY A 155 2.57 -8.76 -0.05
N ALA A 156 2.76 -8.15 1.12
CA ALA A 156 4.09 -7.88 1.67
C ALA A 156 4.85 -9.17 2.00
N SER A 157 4.16 -10.17 2.54
CA SER A 157 4.71 -11.51 2.77
C SER A 157 5.19 -12.15 1.47
N ALA A 158 4.42 -12.01 0.39
CA ALA A 158 4.81 -12.53 -0.92
C ALA A 158 6.06 -11.81 -1.45
N LEU A 159 6.12 -10.48 -1.35
CA LEU A 159 7.32 -9.70 -1.70
C LEU A 159 8.55 -10.17 -0.92
N LEU A 160 8.43 -10.28 0.40
CA LEU A 160 9.52 -10.74 1.27
C LEU A 160 9.94 -12.18 0.94
N ALA A 161 8.99 -13.08 0.73
CA ALA A 161 9.27 -14.47 0.37
C ALA A 161 10.00 -14.56 -0.97
N THR A 162 9.58 -13.79 -1.98
CA THR A 162 10.28 -13.75 -3.27
C THR A 162 11.70 -13.20 -3.17
N ALA A 163 11.97 -12.30 -2.23
CA ALA A 163 13.30 -11.73 -2.04
C ALA A 163 14.25 -12.64 -1.25
N TRP A 164 13.74 -13.46 -0.32
CA TRP A 164 14.57 -14.31 0.54
C TRP A 164 14.70 -15.75 0.10
N PHE A 165 13.72 -16.28 -0.62
CA PHE A 165 13.70 -17.70 -1.00
C PHE A 165 13.87 -17.93 -2.50
N THR A 166 13.90 -16.87 -3.30
CA THR A 166 13.99 -16.99 -4.76
C THR A 166 15.20 -16.22 -5.29
N ASP A 167 16.33 -16.91 -5.43
CA ASP A 167 17.56 -16.38 -6.08
C ASP A 167 17.48 -16.41 -7.62
N TRP A 168 16.28 -16.30 -8.19
CA TRP A 168 16.10 -16.36 -9.63
C TRP A 168 16.25 -14.97 -10.26
N ALA A 169 17.26 -14.81 -11.10
CA ALA A 169 17.41 -13.67 -11.98
C ALA A 169 17.37 -14.12 -13.44
N LEU A 170 16.38 -13.65 -14.20
CA LEU A 170 16.35 -13.77 -15.65
C LEU A 170 17.00 -12.51 -16.23
N SER A 171 18.22 -12.67 -16.76
CA SER A 171 18.86 -11.59 -17.52
C SER A 171 18.36 -11.64 -18.96
N SER A 172 17.82 -10.55 -19.48
CA SER A 172 17.63 -10.42 -20.92
C SER A 172 18.99 -10.40 -21.63
N ALA A 173 19.03 -10.84 -22.89
CA ALA A 173 20.18 -10.57 -23.75
C ALA A 173 20.41 -9.04 -23.81
N PRO A 174 21.67 -8.56 -23.80
CA PRO A 174 21.96 -7.13 -23.85
C PRO A 174 21.37 -6.52 -25.12
N ILE A 175 20.50 -5.52 -24.99
CA ILE A 175 20.01 -4.78 -26.14
C ILE A 175 20.98 -3.62 -26.37
N ALA A 176 21.79 -3.73 -27.43
CA ALA A 176 22.74 -2.70 -27.81
C ALA A 176 21.98 -1.53 -28.46
N LEU A 177 21.75 -0.47 -27.70
CA LEU A 177 21.13 0.77 -28.17
C LEU A 177 22.22 1.73 -28.69
N GLY A 178 23.09 1.27 -29.60
CA GLY A 178 24.06 2.08 -30.37
C GLY A 178 25.16 2.87 -29.62
N PHE A 179 24.87 3.34 -28.40
CA PHE A 179 25.70 4.17 -27.53
C PHE A 179 25.70 3.66 -26.07
N THR A 180 24.71 2.86 -25.67
CA THR A 180 24.63 2.23 -24.35
C THR A 180 24.09 0.81 -24.46
N THR A 181 24.61 -0.10 -23.63
CA THR A 181 24.06 -1.44 -23.45
C THR A 181 23.03 -1.37 -22.32
N VAL A 182 21.75 -1.59 -22.65
CA VAL A 182 20.71 -1.69 -21.62
C VAL A 182 20.48 -3.17 -21.35
N VAL A 183 20.77 -3.58 -20.11
CA VAL A 183 20.47 -4.93 -19.60
C VAL A 183 19.25 -4.81 -18.71
N VAL A 184 18.13 -5.41 -19.13
CA VAL A 184 16.94 -5.51 -18.29
C VAL A 184 17.08 -6.79 -17.48
N ARG A 185 17.43 -6.65 -16.20
CA ARG A 185 17.49 -7.78 -15.26
C ARG A 185 16.16 -7.89 -14.54
N ILE A 186 15.37 -8.92 -14.88
CA ILE A 186 14.14 -9.22 -14.16
C ILE A 186 14.51 -10.16 -13.00
N GLU A 187 14.71 -9.58 -11.84
CA GLU A 187 14.90 -10.30 -10.58
C GLU A 187 13.55 -10.74 -9.99
N ALA A 188 13.54 -11.84 -9.22
CA ALA A 188 12.36 -12.33 -8.50
C ALA A 188 11.64 -11.24 -7.69
N LEU A 189 12.37 -10.23 -7.24
CA LEU A 189 11.87 -9.03 -6.57
C LEU A 189 10.83 -8.26 -7.41
N HIS A 190 10.95 -8.22 -8.74
CA HIS A 190 9.96 -7.58 -9.62
C HIS A 190 8.63 -8.33 -9.61
N VAL A 191 8.66 -9.66 -9.58
CA VAL A 191 7.46 -10.49 -9.50
C VAL A 191 6.78 -10.27 -8.14
N GLY A 192 7.57 -10.26 -7.06
CA GLY A 192 7.11 -9.90 -5.72
C GLY A 192 6.45 -8.52 -5.66
N ALA A 193 7.05 -7.52 -6.31
CA ALA A 193 6.52 -6.16 -6.39
C ALA A 193 5.19 -6.09 -7.14
N ILE A 194 5.05 -6.83 -8.26
CA ILE A 194 3.78 -6.92 -9.00
C ILE A 194 2.70 -7.58 -8.15
N ILE A 195 3.03 -8.69 -7.47
CA ILE A 195 2.10 -9.36 -6.57
C ILE A 195 1.66 -8.38 -5.47
N PHE A 196 2.62 -7.73 -4.82
CA PHE A 196 2.34 -6.71 -3.81
C PHE A 196 1.42 -5.60 -4.36
N ALA A 197 1.66 -5.11 -5.57
CA ALA A 197 0.84 -4.09 -6.21
C ALA A 197 -0.62 -4.51 -6.36
N VAL A 198 -0.86 -5.76 -6.77
CA VAL A 198 -2.22 -6.31 -6.90
C VAL A 198 -2.90 -6.41 -5.53
N PHE A 199 -2.19 -6.91 -4.51
CA PHE A 199 -2.73 -7.00 -3.15
C PHE A 199 -2.99 -5.61 -2.54
N ALA A 200 -2.09 -4.65 -2.73
CA ALA A 200 -2.26 -3.27 -2.32
C ALA A 200 -3.49 -2.65 -2.99
N PHE A 201 -3.64 -2.83 -4.31
CA PHE A 201 -4.81 -2.38 -5.04
C PHE A 201 -6.11 -2.98 -4.51
N LEU A 202 -6.17 -4.30 -4.28
CA LEU A 202 -7.34 -4.95 -3.72
C LEU A 202 -7.68 -4.46 -2.30
N ALA A 203 -6.67 -4.27 -1.46
CA ALA A 203 -6.84 -3.72 -0.11
C ALA A 203 -7.43 -2.31 -0.13
N HIS A 204 -6.90 -1.45 -1.01
CA HIS A 204 -7.38 -0.09 -1.21
C HIS A 204 -8.76 -0.04 -1.86
N GLN A 205 -9.03 -0.86 -2.87
CA GLN A 205 -10.32 -0.91 -3.54
C GLN A 205 -11.43 -1.32 -2.56
N ARG A 206 -11.22 -2.37 -1.75
CA ARG A 206 -12.17 -2.78 -0.71
C ARG A 206 -12.45 -1.66 0.29
N ARG A 207 -11.40 -0.93 0.66
CA ARG A 207 -11.48 0.21 1.58
C ARG A 207 -12.29 1.37 0.98
N PHE A 208 -11.98 1.79 -0.24
CA PHE A 208 -12.68 2.91 -0.89
C PHE A 208 -14.13 2.57 -1.26
N GLN A 209 -14.43 1.33 -1.67
CA GLN A 209 -15.81 0.89 -1.90
C GLN A 209 -16.69 1.09 -0.65
N ARG A 210 -16.20 0.69 0.53
CA ARG A 210 -16.94 0.83 1.79
C ARG A 210 -17.01 2.27 2.33
N LEU A 211 -16.12 3.16 1.90
CA LEU A 211 -16.14 4.57 2.25
C LEU A 211 -17.08 5.38 1.35
N LEU A 212 -17.27 4.96 0.09
CA LEU A 212 -18.03 5.70 -0.92
C LEU A 212 -19.45 5.17 -1.18
N ASP A 213 -19.73 3.89 -0.88
CA ASP A 213 -21.08 3.31 -0.84
C ASP A 213 -21.58 3.33 0.63
N PRO A 214 -22.44 4.30 1.01
CA PRO A 214 -23.02 4.41 2.36
C PRO A 214 -24.06 3.33 2.66
#